data_AF-A0A7K3AH42-F1
#
_entry.id   AF-A0A7K3AH42-F1
#
_cell.length_a   1.000
_cell.length_b   1.000
_cell.length_c   1.000
_cell.angle_alpha   90.00
_cell.angle_beta   90.00
_cell.angle_gamma   90.00
#
_symmetry.space_group_name_H-M   'P 1'
#
loop_
_entity.id
_entity.type
_entity.pdbx_description
1 polymer ?
#
loop_
_entity_poly.entity_id
_entity_poly.type
_entity_poly.pdbx_seq_one_letter_code
_entity_poly.pdbx_strand_id
1 'polypeptide(L)'
;MSTSATLLPAVVRPTADALHWLFADHGAGPVLDFLDALGWAIVDTPEANVHATSPDGCVYVGWLPEDPSAWQRNIVWHVRVQPADGDAWVQEFGLHTPSEAVAGFLAALVTHSSC
;
A
#
# COMPACT_ATOMS: atom_id res chain seq x y z
N MET A 1 -38.51 -15.15 33.03
CA MET A 1 -37.45 -15.59 32.10
C MET A 1 -37.38 -14.57 30.99
N SER A 2 -36.27 -13.84 30.85
CA SER A 2 -36.10 -12.86 29.76
C SER A 2 -35.04 -13.42 28.80
N THR A 3 -35.45 -13.69 27.57
CA THR A 3 -34.58 -14.17 26.49
C THR A 3 -33.76 -13.01 25.95
N SER A 4 -32.44 -13.05 26.16
CA SER A 4 -31.50 -12.18 25.44
C SER A 4 -31.53 -12.52 23.96
N ALA A 5 -31.99 -11.58 23.14
CA ALA A 5 -31.83 -11.67 21.70
C ALA A 5 -30.38 -11.29 21.36
N THR A 6 -29.62 -12.21 20.78
CA THR A 6 -28.31 -11.91 20.20
C THR A 6 -28.51 -10.91 19.05
N LEU A 7 -28.16 -9.65 19.29
CA LEU A 7 -28.09 -8.64 18.25
C LEU A 7 -26.91 -8.98 17.35
N LEU A 8 -27.20 -9.47 16.14
CA LEU A 8 -26.18 -9.59 15.10
C LEU A 8 -25.73 -8.17 14.69
N PRO A 9 -24.43 -7.97 14.40
CA PRO A 9 -23.96 -6.69 13.88
C PRO A 9 -24.71 -6.33 12.60
N ALA A 10 -25.07 -5.06 12.47
CA ALA A 10 -25.77 -4.56 11.30
C ALA A 10 -24.96 -4.86 10.03
N VAL A 11 -25.63 -5.38 9.00
CA VAL A 11 -25.00 -5.59 7.70
C VAL A 11 -24.72 -4.23 7.08
N VAL A 12 -23.46 -3.79 7.13
CA VAL A 12 -23.01 -2.61 6.40
C VAL A 12 -22.83 -3.01 4.93
N ARG A 13 -23.68 -2.46 4.06
CA ARG A 13 -23.48 -2.54 2.61
C ARG A 13 -22.85 -1.24 2.14
N PRO A 14 -21.58 -1.22 1.74
CA PRO A 14 -21.00 -0.03 1.13
C PRO A 14 -21.77 0.32 -0.15
N THR A 15 -22.02 1.60 -0.36
CA THR A 15 -22.63 2.11 -1.59
C THR A 15 -21.69 1.91 -2.78
N ALA A 16 -22.20 1.88 -4.01
CA ALA A 16 -21.37 1.73 -5.21
C ALA A 16 -20.28 2.83 -5.28
N ASP A 17 -20.61 4.07 -4.89
CA ASP A 17 -19.63 5.15 -4.78
C ASP A 17 -18.58 4.90 -3.68
N ALA A 18 -18.94 4.25 -2.58
CA ALA A 18 -17.98 3.85 -1.55
C ALA A 18 -17.06 2.70 -1.99
N LEU A 19 -17.31 2.11 -3.16
CA LEU A 19 -16.52 1.04 -3.77
C LEU A 19 -15.78 1.50 -5.04
N HIS A 20 -15.84 2.79 -5.41
CA HIS A 20 -15.15 3.28 -6.61
C HIS A 20 -13.63 3.03 -6.57
N TRP A 21 -13.03 2.99 -5.37
CA TRP A 21 -11.64 2.61 -5.12
C TRP A 21 -11.32 1.13 -5.43
N LEU A 22 -12.33 0.27 -5.56
CA LEU A 22 -12.12 -1.11 -6.02
C LEU A 22 -11.78 -1.18 -7.51
N PHE A 23 -12.00 -0.10 -8.27
CA PHE A 23 -11.53 0.00 -9.64
C PHE A 23 -10.08 0.47 -9.63
N ALA A 24 -9.16 -0.42 -10.01
CA ALA A 24 -7.77 -0.04 -10.19
C ALA A 24 -7.67 0.92 -11.40
N ASP A 25 -7.36 2.18 -11.14
CA ASP A 25 -6.92 3.13 -12.18
C ASP A 25 -5.47 2.89 -12.62
N HIS A 26 -4.83 1.88 -12.01
CA HIS A 26 -3.42 1.49 -12.15
C HIS A 26 -2.42 2.61 -11.79
N GLY A 27 -2.91 3.72 -11.25
CA GLY A 27 -2.13 4.87 -10.85
C GLY A 27 -1.61 4.75 -9.43
N ALA A 28 -0.52 5.46 -9.13
CA ALA A 28 0.08 5.47 -7.80
C ALA A 28 -0.57 6.47 -6.82
N GLY A 29 -1.50 7.31 -7.29
CA GLY A 29 -2.01 8.49 -6.58
C GLY A 29 -2.34 8.27 -5.10
N PRO A 30 -3.22 7.31 -4.74
CA PRO A 30 -3.58 7.06 -3.35
C PRO A 30 -2.40 6.71 -2.44
N VAL A 31 -1.40 6.00 -2.96
CA VAL A 31 -0.19 5.65 -2.21
C VAL A 31 0.73 6.86 -2.10
N LEU A 32 0.94 7.60 -3.19
CA LEU A 32 1.82 8.78 -3.18
C LEU A 32 1.29 9.87 -2.24
N ASP A 33 -0.01 10.15 -2.27
CA ASP A 33 -0.65 11.11 -1.36
C ASP A 33 -0.48 10.67 0.11
N PHE A 34 -0.62 9.37 0.38
CA PHE A 34 -0.42 8.80 1.71
C PHE A 34 1.05 8.93 2.19
N LEU A 35 2.02 8.62 1.33
CA LEU A 35 3.45 8.70 1.68
C LEU A 35 3.93 10.15 1.84
N ASP A 36 3.45 11.07 1.01
CA ASP A 36 3.72 12.51 1.12
C ASP A 36 3.19 13.07 2.44
N ALA A 37 1.97 12.69 2.83
CA ALA A 37 1.38 13.08 4.12
C ALA A 37 2.18 12.58 5.34
N LEU A 38 2.96 11.50 5.19
CA LEU A 38 3.87 10.98 6.20
C LEU A 38 5.28 11.60 6.14
N GLY A 39 5.52 12.52 5.21
CA GLY A 39 6.80 13.20 5.02
C GLY A 39 7.91 12.30 4.46
N TRP A 40 7.54 11.27 3.70
CA TRP A 40 8.51 10.40 3.05
C TRP A 40 9.24 11.14 1.94
N ALA A 41 10.50 10.76 1.70
CA ALA A 41 11.24 11.27 0.56
C ALA A 41 10.75 10.55 -0.71
N ILE A 42 10.09 11.26 -1.62
CA ILE A 42 9.54 10.73 -2.88
C ILE A 42 10.35 11.31 -4.05
N VAL A 43 10.79 10.45 -4.97
CA VAL A 43 11.56 10.79 -6.17
C VAL A 43 11.02 10.02 -7.36
N ASP A 44 10.72 10.73 -8.44
CA ASP A 44 10.39 10.14 -9.74
C ASP A 44 11.63 10.01 -10.64
N THR A 45 11.59 9.04 -11.55
CA THR A 45 12.59 8.89 -12.62
C THR A 45 12.03 9.38 -13.95
N PRO A 46 12.89 9.71 -14.93
CA PRO A 46 12.45 10.08 -16.29
C PRO A 46 11.56 9.02 -16.96
N GLU A 47 11.70 7.76 -16.54
CA GLU A 47 10.91 6.61 -16.99
C GLU A 47 9.59 6.47 -16.21
N ALA A 48 9.14 7.49 -15.48
CA ALA A 48 7.90 7.46 -14.70
C ALA A 48 7.83 6.39 -13.59
N ASN A 49 8.98 5.86 -13.15
CA ASN A 49 9.04 5.09 -11.90
C ASN A 49 9.08 6.05 -10.72
N VAL A 50 8.50 5.65 -9.58
CA VAL A 50 8.50 6.46 -8.36
C VAL A 50 9.09 5.65 -7.22
N HIS A 51 9.99 6.28 -6.47
CA HIS A 51 10.68 5.72 -5.33
C HIS A 51 10.38 6.56 -4.10
N ALA A 52 9.94 5.92 -3.03
CA ALA A 52 9.67 6.55 -1.75
C ALA A 52 10.47 5.86 -0.65
N THR A 53 11.07 6.65 0.25
CA THR A 53 11.82 6.14 1.41
C THR A 53 11.32 6.80 2.69
N SER A 54 11.11 5.99 3.73
CA SER A 54 10.69 6.47 5.04
C SER A 54 11.74 7.38 5.68
N PRO A 55 11.35 8.32 6.57
CA PRO A 55 12.29 9.23 7.22
C PRO A 55 13.40 8.55 8.03
N ASP A 56 13.12 7.36 8.57
CA ASP A 56 14.08 6.52 9.30
C ASP A 56 14.96 5.65 8.38
N GLY A 57 14.69 5.62 7.07
CA GLY A 57 15.40 4.81 6.08
C GLY A 57 15.08 3.32 6.11
N CYS A 58 14.15 2.88 6.96
CA CYS A 58 13.83 1.47 7.13
C CYS A 58 12.94 0.88 6.02
N VAL A 59 12.09 1.70 5.42
CA VAL A 59 11.11 1.24 4.44
C VAL A 59 11.34 1.95 3.12
N TYR A 60 11.43 1.16 2.07
CA TYR A 60 11.47 1.60 0.69
C TYR A 60 10.21 1.11 -0.03
N VAL A 61 9.58 1.99 -0.80
CA VAL A 61 8.44 1.67 -1.66
C VAL A 61 8.76 2.14 -3.07
N GLY A 62 8.74 1.21 -4.03
CA GLY A 62 8.85 1.50 -5.46
C GLY A 62 7.51 1.27 -6.15
N TRP A 63 7.03 2.25 -6.89
CA TRP A 63 6.05 2.08 -7.95
C TRP A 63 6.80 2.02 -9.29
N LEU A 64 6.83 0.85 -9.91
CA LEU A 64 7.77 0.48 -10.97
C LEU A 64 7.05 0.03 -12.25
N PRO A 65 6.15 0.84 -12.84
CA PRO A 65 5.42 0.46 -14.05
C PRO A 65 6.34 0.23 -15.25
N GLU A 66 7.48 0.92 -15.32
CA GLU A 66 8.40 0.90 -16.46
C GLU A 66 9.72 0.18 -16.16
N ASP A 67 9.86 -0.45 -14.98
CA ASP A 67 11.03 -1.29 -14.69
C ASP A 67 10.94 -2.61 -15.47
N PRO A 68 11.90 -2.91 -16.38
CA PRO A 68 11.81 -4.12 -17.20
C PRO A 68 11.84 -5.42 -16.41
N SER A 69 12.50 -5.44 -15.24
CA SER A 69 12.60 -6.62 -14.40
C SER A 69 11.32 -6.86 -13.59
N ALA A 70 10.69 -5.79 -13.10
CA ALA A 70 9.39 -5.84 -12.43
C ALA A 70 8.29 -6.23 -13.42
N TRP A 71 8.31 -5.62 -14.61
CA TRP A 71 7.35 -5.90 -15.69
C TRP A 71 7.34 -7.37 -16.10
N GLN A 72 8.52 -7.99 -16.28
CA GLN A 72 8.64 -9.42 -16.63
C GLN A 72 8.00 -10.36 -15.60
N ARG A 73 7.80 -9.90 -14.37
CA ARG A 73 7.19 -10.65 -13.28
C ARG A 73 5.78 -10.16 -12.94
N ASN A 74 5.22 -9.24 -13.74
CA ASN A 74 3.93 -8.60 -13.50
C ASN A 74 3.85 -7.90 -12.13
N ILE A 75 4.95 -7.25 -11.73
CA ILE A 75 5.06 -6.49 -10.48
C ILE A 75 5.05 -5.01 -10.82
N VAL A 76 4.24 -4.25 -10.08
CA VAL A 76 4.15 -2.78 -10.18
C VAL A 76 4.54 -2.13 -8.87
N TRP A 77 4.35 -2.81 -7.73
CA TRP A 77 4.75 -2.31 -6.43
C TRP A 77 5.82 -3.19 -5.80
N HIS A 78 6.85 -2.56 -5.25
CA HIS A 78 7.93 -3.23 -4.52
C HIS A 78 8.11 -2.53 -3.16
N VAL A 79 7.71 -3.20 -2.09
CA VAL A 79 7.93 -2.73 -0.71
C VAL A 79 9.07 -3.53 -0.10
N ARG A 80 10.14 -2.86 0.33
CA ARG A 80 11.26 -3.47 1.04
C ARG A 80 11.33 -2.88 2.45
N VAL A 81 11.45 -3.76 3.45
CA VAL A 81 11.58 -3.38 4.84
C VAL A 81 12.90 -3.90 5.39
N GLN A 82 13.64 -3.01 6.05
CA GLN A 82 14.90 -3.27 6.73
C GLN A 82 14.74 -2.79 8.17
N PRO A 83 14.21 -3.63 9.08
CA PRO A 83 14.04 -3.26 10.47
C PRO A 83 15.39 -3.17 11.18
N ALA A 84 15.46 -2.39 12.26
CA ALA A 84 16.65 -2.32 13.10
C ALA A 84 16.99 -3.68 13.74
N ASP A 85 15.94 -4.42 14.13
CA ASP A 85 16.03 -5.77 14.67
C ASP A 85 15.20 -6.75 13.82
N GLY A 86 15.82 -7.83 13.36
CA GLY A 86 15.19 -8.89 12.58
C GLY A 86 15.63 -8.95 11.12
N ASP A 87 15.00 -9.84 10.35
CA ASP A 87 15.37 -10.07 8.96
C ASP A 87 14.66 -9.10 8.01
N ALA A 88 15.43 -8.59 7.04
CA ALA A 88 14.88 -7.79 5.96
C ALA A 88 13.93 -8.64 5.09
N TRP A 89 12.85 -8.02 4.62
CA TRP A 89 11.87 -8.70 3.79
C TRP A 89 11.33 -7.80 2.68
N VAL A 90 10.70 -8.44 1.71
CA VAL A 90 10.12 -7.79 0.52
C VAL A 90 8.70 -8.28 0.31
N GLN A 91 7.79 -7.35 0.04
CA GLN A 91 6.44 -7.62 -0.44
C GLN A 91 6.23 -6.93 -1.77
N GLU A 92 5.75 -7.68 -2.75
CA GLU A 92 5.50 -7.18 -4.10
C GLU A 92 4.01 -7.26 -4.43
N PHE A 93 3.51 -6.31 -5.21
CA PHE A 93 2.13 -6.33 -5.71
C PHE A 93 2.11 -6.12 -7.22
N GLY A 94 1.20 -6.83 -7.88
CA GLY A 94 1.08 -6.79 -9.33
C GLY A 94 0.13 -5.71 -9.84
N LEU A 95 0.04 -5.61 -11.16
CA LEU A 95 -0.78 -4.63 -11.88
C LEU A 95 -2.27 -4.62 -11.45
N HIS A 96 -2.79 -5.79 -11.05
CA HIS A 96 -4.19 -5.94 -10.66
C HIS A 96 -4.46 -5.72 -9.18
N THR A 97 -3.45 -5.35 -8.39
CA THR A 97 -3.65 -4.93 -7.01
C THR A 97 -4.06 -3.45 -7.00
N PRO A 98 -5.26 -3.11 -6.47
CA PRO A 98 -5.67 -1.71 -6.33
C PRO A 98 -4.68 -0.95 -5.43
N SER A 99 -4.38 0.29 -5.80
CA SER A 99 -3.41 1.12 -5.07
C SER A 99 -3.86 1.42 -3.64
N GLU A 100 -5.16 1.44 -3.37
CA GLU A 100 -5.74 1.59 -2.04
C GLU A 100 -5.48 0.37 -1.15
N ALA A 101 -5.40 -0.84 -1.74
CA ALA A 101 -5.00 -2.02 -0.98
C ALA A 101 -3.53 -1.94 -0.57
N VAL A 102 -2.67 -1.41 -1.45
CA VAL A 102 -1.26 -1.15 -1.15
C VAL A 102 -1.14 -0.05 -0.09
N ALA A 103 -1.90 1.04 -0.20
CA ALA A 103 -1.93 2.10 0.80
C ALA A 103 -2.41 1.58 2.18
N GLY A 104 -3.43 0.72 2.22
CA GLY A 104 -3.90 0.08 3.45
C GLY A 104 -2.85 -0.85 4.07
N PHE A 105 -2.13 -1.61 3.25
CA PHE A 105 -0.99 -2.41 3.70
C PHE A 105 0.11 -1.53 4.31
N LEU A 106 0.48 -0.43 3.64
CA LEU A 106 1.49 0.51 4.13
C LEU A 106 1.05 1.23 5.41
N ALA A 107 -0.23 1.59 5.54
CA ALA A 107 -0.78 2.16 6.76
C ALA A 107 -0.67 1.21 7.95
N ALA A 108 -0.99 -0.07 7.75
CA ALA A 108 -0.80 -1.09 8.77
C ALA A 108 0.68 -1.29 9.11
N LEU A 109 1.54 -1.34 8.08
CA LEU A 109 2.98 -1.48 8.24
C LEU A 109 3.55 -0.35 9.10
N VAL A 110 3.31 0.91 8.74
CA VAL A 110 3.86 2.08 9.45
C VAL A 110 3.34 2.18 10.89
N THR A 111 2.11 1.72 11.16
CA THR A 111 1.54 1.73 12.52
C THR A 111 2.23 0.71 13.45
N HIS A 112 2.75 -0.38 12.89
CA HIS A 112 3.27 -1.53 13.65
C HIS A 112 4.77 -1.76 13.50
N SER A 113 5.45 -0.99 12.65
CA SER A 113 6.89 -1.09 12.46
C SER A 113 7.60 -0.32 13.57
N SER A 114 8.40 -1.03 14.35
CA SER A 114 9.37 -0.42 15.26
C SER A 114 10.68 -0.26 14.49
N CYS A 115 10.77 0.86 13.77
CA CYS A 115 12.05 1.51 13.56
C CYS A 115 12.14 2.69 14.54
#